data_AF-A0A329B8B1-F1
#
_entry.id   AF-A0A329B8B1-F1
#
_cell.length_a   1.000
_cell.length_b   1.000
_cell.length_c   1.000
_cell.angle_alpha   90.00
_cell.angle_beta   90.00
_cell.angle_gamma   90.00
#
_symmetry.space_group_name_H-M   'P 1'
#
loop_
_entity.id
_entity.type
_entity.pdbx_description
1 polymer ?
#
loop_
_entity_poly.entity_id
_entity_poly.type
_entity_poly.pdbx_seq_one_letter_code
_entity_poly.pdbx_strand_id
1 'polypeptide(L)' 'MSLDAGAPVQLLAWTGPTQCRVRYRGAEWEAELIGPRHPDERYVVARLDGNTLEITADNA' A
#
# COMPACT_ATOMS: atom_id res chain seq x y z
N MET A 1 -8.43 -5.09 14.74
CA MET A 1 -8.79 -3.90 13.94
C MET A 1 -7.55 -3.03 13.91
N SER A 2 -6.73 -3.15 12.86
CA SER A 2 -5.45 -2.43 12.79
C SER A 2 -5.73 -0.95 12.64
N LEU A 3 -5.10 -0.12 13.47
CA LEU A 3 -5.39 1.31 13.66
C LEU A 3 -5.12 2.18 12.41
N ASP A 4 -4.62 1.57 11.34
CA ASP A 4 -3.95 2.20 10.22
C ASP A 4 -4.68 2.03 8.88
N ALA A 5 -5.79 1.27 8.85
CA ALA A 5 -6.56 1.07 7.63
C ALA A 5 -7.14 2.41 7.11
N GLY A 6 -6.97 2.68 5.82
CA GLY A 6 -7.31 3.94 5.16
C GLY A 6 -6.21 5.00 5.21
N ALA A 7 -5.08 4.76 5.88
CA ALA A 7 -3.99 5.72 5.89
C ALA A 7 -3.32 5.80 4.51
N PRO A 8 -3.05 7.02 3.97
CA PRO A 8 -2.37 7.16 2.69
C PRO A 8 -0.94 6.66 2.76
N VAL A 9 -0.49 6.01 1.70
CA VAL A 9 0.90 5.59 1.52
C VAL A 9 1.49 6.24 0.28
N GLN A 10 2.78 6.54 0.33
CA GLN A 10 3.49 7.01 -0.84
C GLN A 10 4.14 5.82 -1.54
N LEU A 11 3.64 5.47 -2.72
CA LEU A 11 4.28 4.47 -3.57
C LEU A 11 5.68 4.97 -4.01
N LEU A 12 6.71 4.17 -3.73
CA LEU A 12 8.10 4.46 -4.10
C LEU A 12 8.48 3.76 -5.41
N ALA A 13 8.25 2.45 -5.48
CA ALA A 13 8.57 1.65 -6.65
C ALA A 13 7.76 0.36 -6.68
N TRP A 14 7.39 -0.11 -7.87
CA TRP A 14 6.88 -1.47 -8.06
C TRP A 14 8.05 -2.44 -8.13
N THR A 15 8.03 -3.47 -7.27
CA THR A 15 9.05 -4.52 -7.22
C THR A 15 8.58 -5.83 -7.86
N GLY A 16 7.28 -5.93 -8.17
CA GLY A 16 6.67 -7.06 -8.86
C GLY A 16 5.32 -6.69 -9.50
N PRO A 17 4.54 -7.69 -9.93
CA PRO A 17 3.23 -7.46 -10.53
C PRO A 17 2.22 -6.87 -9.53
N THR A 18 2.25 -7.36 -8.29
CA THR A 18 1.42 -6.87 -7.16
C THR A 18 2.26 -6.33 -6.02
N GLN A 19 3.58 -6.56 -6.02
CA GLN A 19 4.47 -6.12 -4.96
C GLN A 19 5.06 -4.75 -5.24
N CYS A 20 5.15 -3.93 -4.20
CA CYS A 20 5.71 -2.60 -4.27
C CYS A 20 6.39 -2.20 -2.95
N ARG A 21 7.24 -1.18 -3.04
CA ARG A 21 7.73 -0.45 -1.89
C ARG A 21 6.92 0.81 -1.71
N VAL A 22 6.51 1.05 -0.47
CA VAL A 22 5.78 2.24 -0.06
C VAL A 22 6.48 2.90 1.10
N ARG A 23 6.25 4.20 1.26
CA ARG A 23 6.62 4.95 2.45
C ARG A 23 5.38 5.19 3.28
N TYR A 24 5.40 4.63 4.49
CA TYR A 24 4.32 4.72 5.46
C TYR A 24 4.90 5.21 6.79
N ARG A 25 4.32 6.29 7.35
CA ARG A 25 4.80 6.96 8.58
C ARG A 25 6.30 7.29 8.58
N GLY A 26 6.85 7.62 7.42
CA GLY A 26 8.27 7.97 7.26
C GLY A 26 9.22 6.78 7.18
N ALA A 27 8.74 5.54 7.34
CA ALA A 27 9.51 4.32 7.11
C ALA A 27 9.17 3.71 5.74
N GLU A 28 10.14 3.02 5.15
CA GLU A 28 9.92 2.21 3.94
C GLU A 28 9.39 0.83 4.32
N TRP A 29 8.38 0.38 3.60
CA TRP A 29 7.72 -0.91 3.79
C TRP A 29 7.58 -1.63 2.47
N GLU A 30 7.66 -2.95 2.54
CA GLU A 30 7.21 -3.82 1.46
C GLU A 30 5.70 -4.00 1.58
N ALA A 31 5.03 -3.77 0.46
CA ALA A 31 3.58 -3.78 0.38
C ALA A 31 3.08 -4.60 -0.80
N GLU A 32 1.90 -5.16 -0.62
CA GLU A 32 1.19 -5.90 -1.66
C GLU A 32 -0.09 -5.16 -2.05
N LEU A 33 -0.27 -4.92 -3.35
CA LEU A 33 -1.46 -4.32 -3.90
C LEU A 33 -2.58 -5.35 -3.99
N ILE A 34 -3.69 -5.04 -3.34
CA ILE A 34 -4.94 -5.79 -3.41
C ILE A 34 -5.85 -5.09 -4.41
N GLY A 35 -5.86 -5.61 -5.64
CA GLY A 35 -6.72 -5.15 -6.73
C GLY A 35 -5.97 -4.76 -8.00
N PRO A 36 -6.65 -4.12 -8.96
CA PRO A 36 -6.04 -3.64 -10.19
C PRO A 36 -5.01 -2.54 -9.93
N ARG A 37 -3.89 -2.60 -10.64
CA ARG A 37 -2.87 -1.56 -10.61
C ARG A 37 -3.27 -0.42 -11.53
N HIS A 38 -3.51 0.75 -10.95
CA HIS A 38 -3.79 1.97 -11.68
C HIS A 38 -2.56 2.90 -11.67
N PRO A 39 -1.98 3.24 -12.82
CA PRO A 39 -0.99 4.32 -12.89
C PRO A 39 -1.70 5.62 -12.50
N ASP A 40 -1.10 6.42 -11.62
CA ASP A 40 -1.61 7.71 -11.12
C ASP A 40 -2.67 7.68 -10.01
N GLU A 41 -3.03 6.51 -9.47
CA GLU A 41 -3.96 6.43 -8.34
C GLU A 41 -3.24 6.53 -7.00
N ARG A 42 -3.93 7.11 -6.00
CA ARG A 42 -3.43 7.14 -4.63
C ARG A 42 -3.69 5.77 -4.01
N TYR A 43 -2.77 5.33 -3.16
CA TYR A 43 -2.93 4.07 -2.43
C TYR A 43 -3.08 4.34 -0.94
N VAL A 44 -3.91 3.54 -0.30
CA VAL A 44 -4.12 3.55 1.15
C VAL A 44 -3.85 2.16 1.73
N VAL A 45 -3.47 2.11 3.01
CA VAL A 45 -3.33 0.85 3.74
C VAL A 45 -4.69 0.18 3.81
N ALA A 46 -4.82 -1.02 3.27
CA ALA A 46 -6.00 -1.85 3.45
C ALA A 46 -5.95 -2.55 4.82
N ARG A 47 -4.83 -3.22 5.10
CA ARG A 47 -4.55 -3.90 6.37
C ARG A 47 -3.07 -4.27 6.48
N LEU A 48 -2.68 -4.77 7.65
CA LEU A 48 -1.39 -5.39 7.87
C LEU A 48 -1.62 -6.91 8.01
N ASP A 49 -1.01 -7.70 7.14
CA ASP A 49 -1.03 -9.17 7.21
C ASP A 49 0.36 -9.66 7.62
N GLY A 50 0.49 -10.02 8.89
CA GLY A 50 1.77 -10.39 9.49
C GLY A 50 2.79 -9.24 9.41
N ASN A 51 3.79 -9.39 8.52
CA ASN A 51 4.85 -8.41 8.28
C ASN A 51 4.72 -7.70 6.93
N THR A 52 3.63 -7.96 6.20
CA THR A 52 3.37 -7.39 4.87
C THR A 52 2.26 -6.36 4.98
N LEU A 53 2.47 -5.20 4.36
CA LEU A 53 1.48 -4.13 4.35
C LEU A 53 0.61 -4.25 3.09
N GLU A 54 -0.66 -4.58 3.23
CA GLU A 54 -1.56 -4.64 2.07
C GLU A 54 -2.11 -3.25 1.78
N ILE A 55 -2.08 -2.85 0.51
CA ILE A 55 -2.56 -1.55 0.03
C ILE A 55 -3.64 -1.73 -1.02
N THR A 56 -4.51 -0.74 -1.14
CA THR A 56 -5.55 -0.70 -2.18
C THR A 56 -5.68 0.70 -2.75
N ALA A 57 -6.29 0.82 -3.93
CA ALA A 57 -6.56 2.12 -4.54
C ALA A 57 -7.55 2.92 -3.68
N ASP A 58 -7.19 4.17 -3.40
CA ASP A 58 -8.04 5.16 -2.76
C ASP A 58 -9.18 5.52 -3.72
N ASN A 59 -10.31 4.84 -3.59
CA ASN A 59 -11.55 5.17 -4.30
C ASN A 59 -12.18 6.39 -3.59
N ALA A 60 -11.55 7.55 -3.72
CA ALA A 60 -12.10 8.82 -3.28
C ALA A 60 -13.10 9.38 -4.31
#